data_AF-A0A2K6NL92-F1
#
_entry.id   AF-A0A2K6NL92-F1
#
_cell.length_a   1.000
_cell.length_b   1.000
_cell.length_c   1.000
_cell.angle_alpha   90.00
_cell.angle_beta   90.00
_cell.angle_gamma   90.00
#
_symmetry.space_group_name_H-M   'P 1'
#
loop_
_entity.id
_entity.type
_entity.pdbx_description
1 polymer ?
#
loop_
_entity_poly.entity_id
_entity_poly.type
_entity_poly.pdbx_seq_one_letter_code
_entity_poly.pdbx_strand_id
1 'polypeptide(L)'
;MMYRTVGFGTQRRYLKPWMIAVLIVLSLTVVAVTIGLLVHFLVLEQKMEYYRGSFKILDPQINNNFGQSNTYQLKDLREMTENLVSQVDEIFIDSAWKKNYIKNQVVRMTPEEDGVKADVITVFQFPSTEQRAVREKKIQSFLNQKMRNLRALPINASSVQVNAMSSSTGELTVQASCGKRVVPLHVNRIASGVIAPKAAWPWQASLQYDNIHQCGATLISNTWLVTAAHCFQKYKNPHQWTVSFGTKINPPLMKRNVKRFIIHENYHSTAREYDIAVVQVSYRVTFSDDIRRICLPEASASFQPNSTVYITGFGALYYGGESQNELREARVKIISDDVCKQPQVYGNDIKSGMFCAGCMEGIYDACRGDSGGPLVTRDLKDTWYLIGIVSWGDNCGQKDKPGVYTQVTYYRNWIASKTGL
;
A
#
# COMPACT_ATOMS: atom_id res chain seq x y z
N MET A 1 -39.86 -87.38 41.74
CA MET A 1 -38.97 -86.20 41.92
C MET A 1 -38.15 -86.06 40.65
N MET A 2 -38.55 -85.17 39.73
CA MET A 2 -37.87 -84.93 38.45
C MET A 2 -37.44 -83.46 38.42
N TYR A 3 -36.14 -83.21 38.41
CA TYR A 3 -35.57 -81.86 38.26
C TYR A 3 -35.65 -81.43 36.79
N ARG A 4 -36.27 -80.28 36.53
CA ARG A 4 -36.17 -79.55 35.26
C ARG A 4 -35.23 -78.37 35.46
N THR A 5 -34.06 -78.41 34.82
CA THR A 5 -33.15 -77.27 34.73
C THR A 5 -33.64 -76.32 33.64
N VAL A 6 -33.91 -75.07 34.03
CA VAL A 6 -34.21 -73.97 33.10
C VAL A 6 -32.89 -73.30 32.74
N GLY A 7 -32.42 -73.51 31.51
CA GLY A 7 -31.25 -72.80 30.98
C GLY A 7 -31.63 -71.38 30.55
N PHE A 8 -31.11 -70.36 31.24
CA PHE A 8 -31.15 -68.97 30.78
C PHE A 8 -30.02 -68.75 29.77
N GLY A 9 -30.36 -68.71 28.47
CA GLY A 9 -29.44 -68.30 27.42
C GLY A 9 -29.27 -66.78 27.39
N THR A 10 -28.18 -66.26 27.94
CA THR A 10 -27.74 -64.87 27.68
C THR A 10 -27.22 -64.77 26.25
N GLN A 11 -28.06 -64.30 25.33
CA GLN A 11 -27.68 -64.04 23.95
C GLN A 11 -26.80 -62.77 23.90
N ARG A 12 -25.48 -62.92 23.99
CA ARG A 12 -24.52 -61.85 23.69
C ARG A 12 -24.71 -61.44 22.22
N ARG A 13 -25.33 -60.29 21.97
CA ARG A 13 -25.37 -59.67 20.64
C ARG A 13 -23.95 -59.24 20.25
N TYR A 14 -23.23 -60.12 19.58
CA TYR A 14 -21.98 -59.74 18.90
C TYR A 14 -22.33 -58.79 17.75
N LEU A 15 -21.79 -57.56 17.81
CA LEU A 15 -21.87 -56.61 16.70
C LEU A 15 -21.29 -57.28 15.46
N LYS A 16 -22.05 -57.27 14.35
CA LYS A 16 -21.58 -57.82 13.09
C LYS A 16 -20.31 -57.06 12.66
N PRO A 17 -19.32 -57.71 12.00
CA PRO A 17 -18.06 -57.06 11.61
C PRO A 17 -18.24 -55.75 10.83
N TRP A 18 -19.26 -55.65 9.98
CA TRP A 18 -19.59 -54.43 9.25
C TRP A 18 -20.04 -53.28 10.17
N MET A 19 -20.70 -53.57 11.29
CA MET A 19 -21.12 -52.56 12.28
C MET A 19 -19.90 -52.01 13.04
N ILE A 20 -18.92 -52.87 13.33
CA ILE A 20 -17.65 -52.45 13.96
C ILE A 20 -16.88 -51.53 13.01
N ALA A 21 -16.81 -51.88 11.72
CA ALA A 21 -16.17 -51.05 10.70
C ALA A 21 -16.85 -49.67 10.59
N VAL A 22 -18.18 -49.62 10.58
CA VAL A 22 -18.94 -48.36 10.56
C VAL A 22 -18.65 -47.50 11.79
N LEU A 23 -18.60 -48.10 12.99
CA LEU A 23 -18.29 -47.38 14.23
C LEU A 23 -16.87 -46.82 14.25
N ILE A 24 -15.89 -47.54 13.70
CA ILE A 24 -14.50 -47.07 13.58
C ILE A 24 -14.42 -45.89 12.60
N VAL A 25 -15.08 -45.98 11.45
CA VAL A 25 -15.09 -44.89 10.47
C VAL A 25 -15.80 -43.66 11.06
N LEU A 26 -16.89 -43.85 11.80
CA LEU A 26 -17.61 -42.77 12.46
C LEU A 26 -16.74 -42.11 13.55
N SER A 27 -15.99 -42.88 14.34
CA SER A 27 -15.11 -42.32 15.37
C SER A 27 -13.93 -41.55 14.75
N LEU A 28 -13.31 -42.08 13.69
CA LEU A 28 -12.21 -41.43 12.98
C LEU A 28 -12.65 -40.13 12.31
N THR A 29 -13.85 -40.10 11.71
CA THR A 29 -14.40 -38.88 11.11
C THR A 29 -14.70 -37.82 12.16
N VAL A 30 -15.27 -38.19 13.31
CA VAL A 30 -15.49 -37.26 14.43
C VAL A 30 -14.16 -36.70 14.93
N VAL A 31 -13.14 -37.52 15.12
CA VAL A 31 -11.81 -37.07 15.56
C VAL A 31 -11.16 -36.15 14.51
N ALA A 32 -11.26 -36.46 13.23
CA ALA A 32 -10.72 -35.61 12.16
C ALA A 32 -11.44 -34.25 12.11
N VAL A 33 -12.76 -34.22 12.29
CA VAL A 33 -13.55 -32.98 12.33
C VAL A 33 -13.23 -32.16 13.58
N THR A 34 -13.11 -32.78 14.77
CA THR A 34 -12.76 -32.04 15.99
C THR A 34 -11.34 -31.49 15.93
N ILE A 35 -10.37 -32.25 15.40
CA ILE A 35 -9.02 -31.74 15.16
C ILE A 35 -9.05 -30.61 14.11
N GLY A 36 -9.79 -30.78 13.01
CA GLY A 36 -9.94 -29.75 11.98
C GLY A 36 -10.55 -28.46 12.52
N LEU A 37 -11.60 -28.58 13.36
CA LEU A 37 -12.22 -27.45 14.05
C LEU A 37 -11.26 -26.84 15.08
N LEU A 38 -10.55 -27.65 15.88
CA LEU A 38 -9.55 -27.15 16.83
C LEU A 38 -8.43 -26.41 16.12
N VAL A 39 -7.91 -26.93 15.01
CA VAL A 39 -6.91 -26.23 14.18
C VAL A 39 -7.51 -24.96 13.60
N HIS A 40 -8.75 -24.98 13.12
CA HIS A 40 -9.43 -23.78 12.63
C HIS A 40 -9.58 -22.71 13.74
N PHE A 41 -10.07 -23.08 14.92
CA PHE A 41 -10.21 -22.13 16.03
C PHE A 41 -8.87 -21.71 16.66
N LEU A 42 -7.85 -22.56 16.68
CA LEU A 42 -6.55 -22.25 17.28
C LEU A 42 -5.61 -21.50 16.32
N VAL A 43 -5.73 -21.72 15.01
CA VAL A 43 -4.82 -21.17 13.99
C VAL A 43 -5.48 -20.06 13.17
N LEU A 44 -6.78 -20.16 12.83
CA LEU A 44 -7.46 -19.21 11.93
C LEU A 44 -8.21 -18.08 12.67
N GLU A 45 -8.55 -18.21 13.96
CA GLU A 45 -9.12 -17.12 14.78
C GLU A 45 -8.07 -16.28 15.54
N GLN A 46 -6.83 -16.21 15.07
CA GLN A 46 -5.87 -15.29 15.63
C GLN A 46 -6.24 -13.84 15.30
N LYS A 47 -6.93 -13.16 16.23
CA LYS A 47 -7.47 -11.82 16.04
C LYS A 47 -6.36 -10.77 16.08
N MET A 48 -6.31 -9.94 15.04
CA MET A 48 -5.47 -8.75 15.04
C MET A 48 -5.99 -7.73 16.05
N GLU A 49 -5.10 -7.31 16.94
CA GLU A 49 -5.33 -6.26 17.91
C GLU A 49 -4.46 -5.04 17.60
N TYR A 50 -5.06 -3.86 17.74
CA TYR A 50 -4.43 -2.59 17.38
C TYR A 50 -4.31 -1.74 18.64
N TYR A 51 -3.13 -1.17 18.86
CA TYR A 51 -2.84 -0.32 20.01
C TYR A 51 -2.29 1.00 19.51
N ARG A 52 -2.90 2.12 19.92
CA ARG A 52 -2.40 3.45 19.63
C ARG A 52 -1.44 3.88 20.73
N GLY A 53 -0.16 3.94 20.41
CA GLY A 53 0.87 4.60 21.21
C GLY A 53 0.97 6.07 20.84
N SER A 54 0.95 6.97 21.82
CA SER A 54 1.27 8.39 21.64
C SER A 54 2.53 8.72 22.42
N PHE A 55 3.51 9.33 21.77
CA PHE A 55 4.83 9.63 22.33
C PHE A 55 5.16 11.10 22.08
N LYS A 56 5.72 11.79 23.08
CA LYS A 56 6.29 13.12 22.89
C LYS A 56 7.80 13.03 22.74
N ILE A 57 8.29 13.36 21.55
CA ILE A 57 9.71 13.48 21.25
C ILE A 57 10.11 14.90 21.58
N LEU A 58 11.08 15.07 22.49
CA LEU A 58 11.64 16.38 22.79
C LEU A 58 12.61 16.76 21.66
N ASP A 59 12.56 18.00 21.19
CA ASP A 59 13.56 18.49 20.24
C ASP A 59 13.96 19.93 20.60
N PRO A 60 15.18 20.16 21.12
CA PRO A 60 15.64 21.50 21.48
C PRO A 60 15.86 22.43 20.27
N GLN A 61 15.89 21.92 19.02
CA GLN A 61 16.12 22.73 17.82
C GLN A 61 14.83 23.32 17.21
N ILE A 62 13.65 22.83 17.57
CA ILE A 62 12.36 23.36 17.08
C ILE A 62 12.10 24.79 17.61
N ASN A 63 12.62 25.12 18.79
CA ASN A 63 12.44 26.44 19.40
C ASN A 63 13.23 27.58 18.72
N ASN A 64 14.31 27.27 17.99
CA ASN A 64 15.17 28.29 17.39
C ASN A 64 14.80 28.65 15.94
N ASN A 65 13.94 27.87 15.27
CA ASN A 65 13.73 27.98 13.81
C ASN A 65 12.31 28.43 13.41
N PHE A 66 11.52 29.01 14.33
CA PHE A 66 10.21 29.58 13.99
C PHE A 66 10.27 30.75 12.96
N GLY A 67 11.47 31.18 12.55
CA GLY A 67 11.69 32.26 11.59
C GLY A 67 12.40 31.92 10.27
N GLN A 68 12.85 30.67 10.02
CA GLN A 68 13.66 30.38 8.81
C GLN A 68 13.33 29.04 8.13
N SER A 69 12.67 29.15 6.97
CA SER A 69 12.62 28.21 5.83
C SER A 69 12.12 26.77 6.04
N ASN A 70 10.90 26.50 5.54
CA ASN A 70 10.12 25.24 5.58
C ASN A 70 10.81 23.99 4.96
N THR A 71 11.99 24.11 4.37
CA THR A 71 12.63 22.99 3.62
C THR A 71 13.45 22.07 4.52
N TYR A 72 13.92 22.54 5.68
CA TYR A 72 14.73 21.74 6.62
C TYR A 72 13.90 20.95 7.64
N GLN A 73 12.76 21.48 8.09
CA GLN A 73 11.87 20.82 9.06
C GLN A 73 11.34 19.45 8.60
N LEU A 74 11.11 19.25 7.30
CA LEU A 74 10.59 17.99 6.75
C LEU A 74 11.63 16.86 6.78
N LYS A 75 12.92 17.20 6.64
CA LYS A 75 14.02 16.23 6.71
C LYS A 75 14.20 15.75 8.16
N ASP A 76 14.09 16.66 9.12
CA ASP A 76 14.19 16.35 10.55
C ASP A 76 13.00 15.52 11.03
N LEU A 77 11.77 15.85 10.60
CA LEU A 77 10.58 15.03 10.90
C LEU A 77 10.68 13.64 10.28
N ARG A 78 11.29 13.54 9.09
CA ARG A 78 11.53 12.26 8.40
C ARG A 78 12.51 11.40 9.17
N GLU A 79 13.66 11.94 9.57
CA GLU A 79 14.68 11.24 10.36
C GLU A 79 14.15 10.83 11.74
N MET A 80 13.44 11.74 12.44
CA MET A 80 12.78 11.42 13.71
C MET A 80 11.79 10.27 13.57
N THR A 81 11.03 10.22 12.47
CA THR A 81 10.09 9.11 12.25
C THR A 81 10.81 7.79 12.01
N GLU A 82 11.88 7.79 11.21
CA GLU A 82 12.65 6.59 10.90
C GLU A 82 13.28 6.01 12.17
N ASN A 83 13.92 6.88 12.96
CA ASN A 83 14.46 6.51 14.26
C ASN A 83 13.36 5.99 15.20
N LEU A 84 12.17 6.60 15.20
CA LEU A 84 11.07 6.15 16.06
C LEU A 84 10.55 4.77 15.65
N VAL A 85 10.27 4.54 14.36
CA VAL A 85 9.78 3.24 13.88
C VAL A 85 10.79 2.15 14.18
N SER A 86 12.06 2.36 13.79
CA SER A 86 13.12 1.37 13.99
C SER A 86 13.28 1.02 15.47
N GLN A 87 13.31 2.01 16.35
CA GLN A 87 13.48 1.77 17.78
C GLN A 87 12.27 1.06 18.40
N VAL A 88 11.04 1.45 18.04
CA VAL A 88 9.85 0.78 18.58
C VAL A 88 9.73 -0.65 18.03
N ASP A 89 10.13 -0.90 16.77
CA ASP A 89 10.25 -2.24 16.20
C ASP A 89 11.24 -3.10 16.97
N GLU A 90 12.48 -2.62 17.14
CA GLU A 90 13.53 -3.32 17.89
C GLU A 90 13.10 -3.63 19.32
N ILE A 91 12.45 -2.68 20.01
CA ILE A 91 11.93 -2.87 21.36
C ILE A 91 11.01 -4.10 21.44
N PHE A 92 10.11 -4.29 20.48
CA PHE A 92 9.21 -5.44 20.49
C PHE A 92 9.87 -6.71 19.96
N ILE A 93 10.71 -6.62 18.93
CA ILE A 93 11.41 -7.75 18.31
C ILE A 93 12.41 -8.40 19.29
N ASP A 94 13.08 -7.62 20.13
CA ASP A 94 14.07 -8.11 21.11
C ASP A 94 13.44 -8.39 22.49
N SER A 95 12.17 -8.76 22.50
CA SER A 95 11.41 -8.99 23.72
C SER A 95 10.54 -10.23 23.67
N ALA A 96 9.91 -10.54 24.81
CA ALA A 96 8.90 -11.59 24.89
C ALA A 96 7.69 -11.36 23.97
N TRP A 97 7.50 -10.14 23.44
CA TRP A 97 6.41 -9.79 22.53
C TRP A 97 6.65 -10.21 21.08
N LYS A 98 7.89 -10.56 20.70
CA LYS A 98 8.31 -10.88 19.32
C LYS A 98 7.35 -11.81 18.58
N LYS A 99 6.86 -12.86 19.25
CA LYS A 99 5.99 -13.88 18.63
C LYS A 99 4.61 -13.35 18.25
N ASN A 100 4.12 -12.34 18.95
CA ASN A 100 2.78 -11.77 18.76
C ASN A 100 2.85 -10.41 18.03
N TYR A 101 4.03 -9.82 17.94
CA TYR A 101 4.25 -8.52 17.31
C TYR A 101 4.22 -8.65 15.78
N ILE A 102 3.43 -7.80 15.12
CA ILE A 102 3.28 -7.81 13.66
C ILE A 102 4.01 -6.63 13.03
N LYS A 103 3.65 -5.40 13.44
CA LYS A 103 4.25 -4.16 12.90
C LYS A 103 3.92 -2.93 13.75
N ASN A 104 4.72 -1.89 13.60
CA ASN A 104 4.45 -0.54 14.03
C ASN A 104 4.25 0.35 12.81
N GLN A 105 3.40 1.35 12.98
CA GLN A 105 3.14 2.31 11.92
C GLN A 105 2.89 3.69 12.53
N VAL A 106 3.78 4.64 12.26
CA VAL A 106 3.48 6.04 12.58
C VAL A 106 2.34 6.50 11.69
N VAL A 107 1.24 6.91 12.31
CA VAL A 107 0.03 7.38 11.62
C VAL A 107 -0.10 8.89 11.63
N ARG A 108 0.51 9.57 12.61
CA ARG A 108 0.51 11.02 12.69
C ARG A 108 1.73 11.54 13.44
N MET A 109 2.26 12.67 12.99
CA MET A 109 3.17 13.51 13.77
C MET A 109 2.58 14.91 13.85
N THR A 110 2.61 15.52 15.03
CA THR A 110 2.02 16.83 15.29
C THR A 110 3.05 17.66 16.04
N PRO A 111 3.54 18.78 15.47
CA PRO A 111 4.39 19.71 16.20
C PRO A 111 3.67 20.25 17.44
N GLU A 112 4.38 20.33 18.57
CA GLU A 112 3.93 20.92 19.84
C GLU A 112 5.00 21.92 20.34
N GLU A 113 4.69 22.76 21.33
CA GLU A 113 5.53 23.89 21.78
C GLU A 113 6.97 23.50 22.18
N ASP A 114 7.17 22.26 22.67
CA ASP A 114 8.42 21.73 23.22
C ASP A 114 8.86 20.42 22.53
N GLY A 115 8.36 20.16 21.31
CA GLY A 115 8.77 18.99 20.53
C GLY A 115 7.75 18.52 19.49
N VAL A 116 7.68 17.21 19.27
CA VAL A 116 6.75 16.58 18.32
C VAL A 116 6.01 15.44 18.98
N LYS A 117 4.68 15.46 18.90
CA LYS A 117 3.82 14.34 19.29
C LYS A 117 3.68 13.35 18.14
N ALA A 118 4.10 12.11 18.36
CA ALA A 118 3.96 11.01 17.41
C ALA A 118 2.87 10.04 17.85
N ASP A 119 1.91 9.76 16.97
CA ASP A 119 0.93 8.70 17.11
C ASP A 119 1.37 7.50 16.27
N VAL A 120 1.51 6.34 16.91
CA VAL A 120 1.93 5.07 16.31
C VAL A 120 0.86 4.02 16.56
N ILE A 121 0.50 3.28 15.53
CA ILE A 121 -0.32 2.08 15.67
C ILE A 121 0.60 0.86 15.70
N THR A 122 0.60 0.16 16.83
CA THR A 122 1.23 -1.14 16.98
C THR A 122 0.19 -2.23 16.78
N VAL A 123 0.50 -3.17 15.90
CA VAL A 123 -0.37 -4.31 15.58
C VAL A 123 0.21 -5.56 16.22
N PHE A 124 -0.62 -6.28 16.97
CA PHE A 124 -0.30 -7.57 17.53
C PHE A 124 -1.32 -8.62 17.08
N GLN A 125 -0.89 -9.87 17.14
CA GLN A 125 -1.71 -11.04 16.94
C GLN A 125 -1.63 -11.91 18.20
N PHE A 126 -2.73 -12.01 18.94
CA PHE A 126 -2.79 -12.77 20.19
C PHE A 126 -3.75 -13.96 20.06
N PRO A 127 -3.41 -15.13 20.64
CA PRO A 127 -4.40 -16.17 20.92
C PRO A 127 -5.37 -15.66 22.01
N SER A 128 -6.67 -15.96 21.87
CA SER A 128 -7.79 -15.24 22.52
C SER A 128 -7.93 -15.38 24.05
N THR A 129 -6.88 -15.82 24.77
CA THR A 129 -6.98 -16.32 26.15
C THR A 129 -6.84 -15.25 27.24
N GLU A 130 -6.18 -14.12 26.97
CA GLU A 130 -5.98 -13.05 27.97
C GLU A 130 -6.93 -11.85 27.74
N GLN A 131 -7.31 -11.13 28.80
CA GLN A 131 -8.15 -9.93 28.68
C GLN A 131 -7.36 -8.78 28.05
N ARG A 132 -7.98 -8.09 27.09
CA ARG A 132 -7.38 -6.99 26.34
C ARG A 132 -6.88 -5.82 27.21
N ALA A 133 -7.60 -5.49 28.30
CA ALA A 133 -7.18 -4.45 29.24
C ALA A 133 -5.88 -4.82 30.00
N VAL A 134 -5.65 -6.11 30.25
CA VAL A 134 -4.41 -6.60 30.89
C VAL A 134 -3.24 -6.47 29.91
N ARG A 135 -3.44 -6.84 28.64
CA ARG A 135 -2.44 -6.65 27.58
C ARG A 135 -2.08 -5.19 27.38
N GLU A 136 -3.08 -4.31 27.32
CA GLU A 136 -2.88 -2.86 27.19
C GLU A 136 -1.95 -2.33 28.29
N LYS A 137 -2.24 -2.65 29.56
CA LYS A 137 -1.39 -2.26 30.69
C LYS A 137 0.02 -2.83 30.60
N LYS A 138 0.16 -4.10 30.17
CA LYS A 138 1.47 -4.74 29.99
C LYS A 138 2.28 -4.07 28.88
N ILE A 139 1.66 -3.76 27.73
CA ILE A 139 2.30 -3.07 26.61
C ILE A 139 2.69 -1.65 27.03
N GLN A 140 1.80 -0.93 27.72
CA GLN A 140 2.10 0.42 28.22
C GLN A 140 3.27 0.40 29.20
N SER A 141 3.27 -0.50 30.18
CA SER A 141 4.36 -0.64 31.14
C SER A 141 5.69 -0.98 30.45
N PHE A 142 5.64 -1.90 29.49
CA PHE A 142 6.80 -2.31 28.70
C PHE A 142 7.38 -1.16 27.88
N LEU A 143 6.55 -0.43 27.14
CA LEU A 143 6.97 0.75 26.38
C LEU A 143 7.50 1.83 27.33
N ASN A 144 6.83 2.14 28.43
CA ASN A 144 7.31 3.11 29.41
C ASN A 144 8.71 2.77 29.94
N GLN A 145 8.97 1.48 30.21
CA GLN A 145 10.27 1.01 30.68
C GLN A 145 11.35 1.10 29.61
N LYS A 146 11.04 0.68 28.37
CA LYS A 146 12.03 0.62 27.28
C LYS A 146 12.34 2.00 26.71
N MET A 147 11.33 2.85 26.57
CA MET A 147 11.48 4.21 26.02
C MET A 147 12.32 5.13 26.90
N ARG A 148 12.36 4.91 28.23
CA ARG A 148 13.28 5.63 29.16
C ARG A 148 14.77 5.41 28.85
N ASN A 149 15.10 4.29 28.21
CA ASN A 149 16.47 3.87 27.97
C ASN A 149 16.92 4.09 26.52
N LEU A 150 16.08 4.70 25.68
CA LEU A 150 16.42 4.99 24.30
C LEU A 150 17.41 6.15 24.23
N ARG A 151 18.52 5.93 23.53
CA ARG A 151 19.61 6.92 23.38
C ARG A 151 19.46 7.80 22.14
N ALA A 152 18.71 7.35 21.13
CA ALA A 152 18.67 8.00 19.82
C ALA A 152 17.53 9.03 19.65
N LEU A 153 16.49 9.00 20.48
CA LEU A 153 15.44 10.03 20.54
C LEU A 153 15.15 10.36 22.01
N PRO A 154 15.24 11.64 22.45
CA PRO A 154 14.91 12.03 23.81
C PRO A 154 13.39 12.07 23.97
N ILE A 155 12.80 10.92 24.24
CA ILE A 155 11.36 10.77 24.40
C ILE A 155 10.99 11.02 25.85
N ASN A 156 10.01 11.89 26.07
CA ASN A 156 9.47 12.09 27.41
C ASN A 156 8.68 10.84 27.82
N ALA A 157 9.31 9.97 28.59
CA ALA A 157 8.71 8.70 29.02
C ALA A 157 7.42 8.88 29.84
N SER A 158 7.22 10.04 30.47
CA SER A 158 6.00 10.36 31.23
C SER A 158 4.82 10.70 30.31
N SER A 159 5.08 10.96 29.02
CA SER A 159 4.05 11.29 28.01
C SER A 159 3.47 10.06 27.30
N VAL A 160 4.02 8.87 27.54
CA VAL A 160 3.67 7.67 26.78
C VAL A 160 2.28 7.16 27.17
N GLN A 161 1.37 7.21 26.21
CA GLN A 161 0.01 6.71 26.34
C GLN A 161 -0.19 5.55 25.36
N VAL A 162 -0.78 4.46 25.82
CA VAL A 162 -1.14 3.33 24.96
C VAL A 162 -2.59 3.01 25.21
N ASN A 163 -3.39 3.08 24.15
CA ASN A 163 -4.81 2.76 24.22
C ASN A 163 -5.13 1.68 23.19
N ALA A 164 -5.80 0.60 23.61
CA ALA A 164 -6.24 -0.40 22.66
C ALA A 164 -7.37 0.16 21.80
N MET A 165 -7.29 -0.06 20.49
CA MET A 165 -8.30 0.36 19.51
C MET A 165 -9.21 -0.80 19.12
N SER A 166 -10.50 -0.53 18.93
CA SER A 166 -11.40 -1.53 18.33
C SER A 166 -10.78 -2.06 17.03
N SER A 167 -10.93 -3.36 16.73
CA SER A 167 -10.30 -3.94 15.54
C SER A 167 -10.68 -3.18 14.27
N SER A 168 -11.95 -2.78 14.13
CA SER A 168 -12.42 -1.99 12.99
C SER A 168 -11.79 -0.59 12.93
N THR A 169 -11.68 0.13 14.05
CA THR A 169 -11.05 1.47 14.07
C THR A 169 -9.55 1.38 13.81
N GLY A 170 -8.87 0.40 14.41
CA GLY A 170 -7.43 0.20 14.22
C GLY A 170 -7.09 -0.18 12.78
N GLU A 171 -7.86 -1.12 12.22
CA GLU A 171 -7.75 -1.53 10.82
C GLU A 171 -8.03 -0.36 9.87
N LEU A 172 -9.11 0.40 10.09
CA LEU A 172 -9.42 1.61 9.32
C LEU A 172 -8.34 2.67 9.43
N THR A 173 -7.69 2.85 10.58
CA THR A 173 -6.62 3.84 10.75
C THR A 173 -5.36 3.43 9.99
N VAL A 174 -5.02 2.14 10.02
CA VAL A 174 -3.92 1.55 9.24
C VAL A 174 -4.22 1.57 7.73
N GLN A 175 -5.47 1.33 7.33
CA GLN A 175 -5.93 1.37 5.95
C GLN A 175 -6.12 2.80 5.41
N ALA A 176 -6.44 3.77 6.27
CA ALA A 176 -6.54 5.19 5.92
C ALA A 176 -5.17 5.82 5.67
N SER A 177 -4.10 5.21 6.18
CA SER A 177 -2.73 5.60 5.87
C SER A 177 -2.41 5.30 4.40
N CYS A 178 -1.88 6.30 3.70
CA CYS A 178 -1.53 6.18 2.30
C CYS A 178 -0.22 5.44 2.07
N GLY A 179 0.02 5.02 0.84
CA GLY A 179 1.33 4.55 0.39
C GLY A 179 1.81 3.29 1.10
N LYS A 180 0.90 2.50 1.68
CA LYS A 180 1.22 1.23 2.34
C LYS A 180 0.77 0.07 1.49
N ARG A 181 1.59 -0.98 1.49
CA ARG A 181 1.34 -2.27 0.85
C ARG A 181 1.51 -3.37 1.89
N VAL A 182 0.92 -4.53 1.61
CA VAL A 182 0.98 -5.67 2.53
C VAL A 182 2.17 -6.59 2.22
N VAL A 183 2.61 -6.63 0.97
CA VAL A 183 3.72 -7.48 0.53
C VAL A 183 5.03 -6.67 0.54
N PRO A 184 6.04 -7.07 1.34
CA PRO A 184 7.37 -6.46 1.28
C PRO A 184 8.01 -6.66 -0.10
N LEU A 185 8.73 -5.64 -0.59
CA LEU A 185 9.55 -5.72 -1.82
C LEU A 185 10.59 -6.79 -1.50
N HIS A 186 10.47 -7.96 -2.12
CA HIS A 186 11.58 -8.90 -2.08
C HIS A 186 12.66 -8.33 -2.99
N VAL A 187 13.77 -7.84 -2.40
CA VAL A 187 14.90 -7.15 -3.06
C VAL A 187 15.75 -8.12 -3.90
N ASN A 188 15.22 -9.29 -4.25
CA ASN A 188 15.86 -10.10 -5.27
C ASN A 188 15.82 -9.33 -6.58
N ARG A 189 16.85 -9.46 -7.42
CA ARG A 189 16.98 -8.82 -8.74
C ARG A 189 15.76 -9.13 -9.62
N ILE A 190 14.66 -8.40 -9.44
CA ILE A 190 13.48 -8.51 -10.29
C ILE A 190 13.53 -7.31 -11.23
N ALA A 191 14.02 -7.60 -12.43
CA ALA A 191 14.01 -6.75 -13.60
C ALA A 191 13.20 -7.48 -14.67
N SER A 192 12.64 -6.73 -15.63
CA SER A 192 11.89 -7.20 -16.81
C SER A 192 10.38 -7.33 -16.63
N GLY A 193 9.66 -6.20 -16.51
CA GLY A 193 8.21 -6.12 -16.81
C GLY A 193 7.41 -7.35 -16.36
N VAL A 194 7.62 -7.80 -15.13
CA VAL A 194 7.10 -9.10 -14.67
C VAL A 194 5.66 -8.93 -14.22
N ILE A 195 4.91 -10.02 -14.15
CA ILE A 195 3.59 -10.01 -13.55
C ILE A 195 3.74 -9.58 -12.09
N ALA A 196 3.06 -8.50 -11.72
CA ALA A 196 3.08 -7.95 -10.39
C ALA A 196 2.39 -8.92 -9.41
N PRO A 197 2.99 -9.20 -8.24
CA PRO A 197 2.33 -9.99 -7.22
C PRO A 197 1.01 -9.36 -6.78
N LYS A 198 0.07 -10.20 -6.35
CA LYS A 198 -1.17 -9.74 -5.71
C LYS A 198 -0.84 -8.78 -4.55
N ALA A 199 -1.62 -7.72 -4.40
CA ALA A 199 -1.43 -6.65 -3.39
C ALA A 199 -0.09 -5.87 -3.43
N ALA A 200 0.75 -6.04 -4.46
CA ALA A 200 2.02 -5.31 -4.54
C ALA A 200 1.84 -3.80 -4.77
N TRP A 201 0.83 -3.42 -5.58
CA TRP A 201 0.56 -2.04 -6.00
C TRP A 201 -0.91 -1.67 -5.81
N PRO A 202 -1.37 -1.56 -4.54
CA PRO A 202 -2.79 -1.49 -4.22
C PRO A 202 -3.48 -0.18 -4.67
N TRP A 203 -2.71 0.80 -5.13
CA TRP A 203 -3.20 2.06 -5.71
C TRP A 203 -3.38 2.02 -7.22
N GLN A 204 -2.89 0.98 -7.91
CA GLN A 204 -3.05 0.84 -9.35
C GLN A 204 -4.53 0.69 -9.70
N ALA A 205 -4.94 1.40 -10.76
CA ALA A 205 -6.24 1.24 -11.37
C ALA A 205 -6.13 1.17 -12.90
N SER A 206 -7.15 0.56 -13.52
CA SER A 206 -7.37 0.54 -14.96
C SER A 206 -8.58 1.40 -15.29
N LEU A 207 -8.38 2.41 -16.14
CA LEU A 207 -9.45 3.20 -16.74
C LEU A 207 -9.91 2.51 -18.02
N GLN A 208 -11.20 2.22 -18.09
CA GLN A 208 -11.82 1.49 -19.19
C GLN A 208 -12.94 2.32 -19.79
N TYR A 209 -12.93 2.47 -21.11
CA TYR A 209 -14.02 3.02 -21.89
C TYR A 209 -14.74 1.86 -22.56
N ASP A 210 -16.06 1.75 -22.36
CA ASP A 210 -16.87 0.62 -22.87
C ASP A 210 -16.26 -0.76 -22.54
N ASN A 211 -15.74 -0.90 -21.31
CA ASN A 211 -15.05 -2.10 -20.79
C ASN A 211 -13.69 -2.45 -21.44
N ILE A 212 -13.16 -1.57 -22.28
CA ILE A 212 -11.84 -1.73 -22.90
C ILE A 212 -10.86 -0.81 -22.19
N HIS A 213 -9.77 -1.38 -21.70
CA HIS A 213 -8.69 -0.61 -21.08
C HIS A 213 -8.11 0.43 -22.04
N GLN A 214 -8.00 1.68 -21.57
CA GLN A 214 -7.42 2.79 -22.32
C GLN A 214 -6.15 3.33 -21.65
N CYS A 215 -6.20 3.46 -20.32
CA CYS A 215 -5.16 4.09 -19.52
C CYS A 215 -5.07 3.46 -18.12
N GLY A 216 -3.94 3.65 -17.47
CA GLY A 216 -3.79 3.53 -16.02
C GLY A 216 -4.38 4.73 -15.27
N ALA A 217 -4.57 4.54 -13.97
CA ALA A 217 -4.84 5.62 -13.02
C ALA A 217 -4.34 5.22 -11.63
N THR A 218 -4.25 6.20 -10.74
CA THR A 218 -3.71 6.00 -9.39
C THR A 218 -4.71 6.46 -8.33
N LEU A 219 -5.06 5.57 -7.40
CA LEU A 219 -5.97 5.87 -6.30
C LEU A 219 -5.30 6.78 -5.26
N ILE A 220 -5.84 7.98 -5.05
CA ILE A 220 -5.28 8.99 -4.12
C ILE A 220 -6.21 9.27 -2.91
N SER A 221 -7.47 8.87 -2.99
CA SER A 221 -8.42 8.79 -1.87
C SER A 221 -9.47 7.71 -2.11
N ASN A 222 -10.47 7.56 -1.24
CA ASN A 222 -11.56 6.61 -1.46
C ASN A 222 -12.56 7.08 -2.55
N THR A 223 -12.44 8.30 -3.08
CA THR A 223 -13.32 8.81 -4.16
C THR A 223 -12.57 9.39 -5.35
N TRP A 224 -11.26 9.60 -5.24
CA TRP A 224 -10.47 10.28 -6.26
C TRP A 224 -9.30 9.43 -6.73
N LEU A 225 -9.09 9.47 -8.04
CA LEU A 225 -7.88 9.01 -8.71
C LEU A 225 -7.22 10.17 -9.46
N VAL A 226 -5.95 10.02 -9.77
CA VAL A 226 -5.20 10.88 -10.68
C VAL A 226 -4.70 10.06 -11.87
N THR A 227 -4.65 10.66 -13.05
CA THR A 227 -4.26 10.05 -14.32
C THR A 227 -3.77 11.13 -15.29
N ALA A 228 -3.48 10.78 -16.54
CA ALA A 228 -3.08 11.71 -17.59
C ALA A 228 -4.31 12.35 -18.25
N ALA A 229 -4.17 13.60 -18.68
CA ALA A 229 -5.24 14.33 -19.35
C ALA A 229 -5.55 13.75 -20.75
N HIS A 230 -4.53 13.30 -21.46
CA HIS A 230 -4.66 12.77 -22.82
C HIS A 230 -5.60 11.57 -22.91
N CYS A 231 -5.78 10.82 -21.82
CA CYS A 231 -6.70 9.68 -21.73
C CYS A 231 -8.16 10.04 -22.07
N PHE A 232 -8.56 11.30 -21.87
CA PHE A 232 -9.94 11.76 -22.05
C PHE A 232 -10.16 12.62 -23.31
N GLN A 233 -9.14 12.78 -24.17
CA GLN A 233 -9.27 13.62 -25.37
C GLN A 233 -10.32 13.10 -26.35
N LYS A 234 -10.26 11.79 -26.63
CA LYS A 234 -11.15 11.13 -27.61
C LYS A 234 -12.53 10.84 -27.03
N TYR A 235 -12.59 10.39 -25.78
CA TYR A 235 -13.82 9.91 -25.15
C TYR A 235 -14.21 10.79 -23.96
N LYS A 236 -15.14 11.71 -24.19
CA LYS A 236 -15.46 12.78 -23.24
C LYS A 236 -16.64 12.49 -22.30
N ASN A 237 -17.41 11.44 -22.54
CA ASN A 237 -18.59 11.12 -21.72
C ASN A 237 -18.21 10.29 -20.49
N PRO A 238 -18.29 10.82 -19.25
CA PRO A 238 -17.90 10.08 -18.04
C PRO A 238 -18.70 8.79 -17.81
N HIS A 239 -19.95 8.72 -18.28
CA HIS A 239 -20.84 7.57 -18.02
C HIS A 239 -20.41 6.29 -18.74
N GLN A 240 -19.56 6.39 -19.75
CA GLN A 240 -18.97 5.25 -20.46
C GLN A 240 -17.64 4.79 -19.86
N TRP A 241 -17.12 5.55 -18.90
CA TRP A 241 -15.88 5.25 -18.21
C TRP A 241 -16.13 4.47 -16.92
N THR A 242 -15.30 3.46 -16.72
CA THR A 242 -15.25 2.70 -15.47
C THR A 242 -13.81 2.58 -14.99
N VAL A 243 -13.66 2.38 -13.69
CA VAL A 243 -12.39 2.19 -13.01
C VAL A 243 -12.38 0.79 -12.41
N SER A 244 -11.35 0.02 -12.72
CA SER A 244 -11.14 -1.33 -12.18
C SER A 244 -9.89 -1.37 -11.31
N PHE A 245 -9.95 -2.12 -10.22
CA PHE A 245 -8.89 -2.26 -9.22
C PHE A 245 -8.44 -3.72 -9.09
N GLY A 246 -7.22 -3.91 -8.59
CA GLY A 246 -6.57 -5.21 -8.43
C GLY A 246 -5.51 -5.46 -9.51
N THR A 247 -4.99 -6.69 -9.57
CA THR A 247 -3.93 -7.08 -10.50
C THR A 247 -4.44 -7.60 -11.85
N LYS A 248 -5.76 -7.59 -12.08
CA LYS A 248 -6.38 -8.00 -13.35
C LYS A 248 -7.41 -6.97 -13.83
N ILE A 249 -7.46 -6.76 -15.15
CA ILE A 249 -8.51 -5.94 -15.80
C ILE A 249 -9.83 -6.70 -15.80
N ASN A 250 -9.81 -7.99 -16.13
CA ASN A 250 -10.98 -8.84 -16.23
C ASN A 250 -10.69 -10.31 -15.77
N PRO A 251 -11.45 -10.85 -14.81
CA PRO A 251 -12.36 -10.15 -13.92
C PRO A 251 -11.58 -9.25 -12.93
N PRO A 252 -12.02 -8.00 -12.70
CA PRO A 252 -11.37 -7.12 -11.73
C PRO A 252 -11.75 -7.51 -10.29
N LEU A 253 -10.92 -7.13 -9.33
CA LEU A 253 -11.24 -7.31 -7.91
C LEU A 253 -12.38 -6.39 -7.48
N MET A 254 -12.39 -5.16 -7.99
CA MET A 254 -13.44 -4.19 -7.75
C MET A 254 -13.60 -3.29 -8.98
N LYS A 255 -14.84 -2.93 -9.30
CA LYS A 255 -15.16 -1.99 -10.38
C LYS A 255 -16.01 -0.83 -9.84
N ARG A 256 -15.79 0.37 -10.38
CA ARG A 256 -16.53 1.59 -10.06
C ARG A 256 -16.86 2.38 -11.33
N ASN A 257 -18.04 2.98 -11.37
CA ASN A 257 -18.39 3.93 -12.42
C ASN A 257 -17.71 5.27 -12.16
N VAL A 258 -17.34 5.97 -13.23
CA VAL A 258 -16.85 7.35 -13.14
C VAL A 258 -18.04 8.31 -13.01
N LYS A 259 -17.98 9.20 -12.02
CA LYS A 259 -18.94 10.28 -11.84
C LYS A 259 -18.60 11.47 -12.72
N ARG A 260 -17.32 11.86 -12.70
CA ARG A 260 -16.75 12.93 -13.52
C ARG A 260 -15.23 12.79 -13.56
N PHE A 261 -14.61 13.41 -14.54
CA PHE A 261 -13.18 13.68 -14.55
C PHE A 261 -12.94 15.17 -14.80
N ILE A 262 -11.82 15.69 -14.30
CA ILE A 262 -11.42 17.09 -14.43
C ILE A 262 -10.04 17.09 -15.07
N ILE A 263 -9.96 17.64 -16.28
CA ILE A 263 -8.72 17.83 -17.03
C ILE A 263 -8.10 19.16 -16.61
N HIS A 264 -6.77 19.24 -16.54
CA HIS A 264 -6.09 20.51 -16.29
C HIS A 264 -6.48 21.56 -17.35
N GLU A 265 -6.78 22.78 -16.92
CA GLU A 265 -7.36 23.84 -17.75
C GLU A 265 -6.46 24.25 -18.91
N ASN A 266 -5.15 24.22 -18.68
CA ASN A 266 -4.12 24.53 -19.68
C ASN A 266 -3.70 23.34 -20.54
N TYR A 267 -4.34 22.17 -20.41
CA TYR A 267 -3.96 21.01 -21.20
C TYR A 267 -4.37 21.17 -22.67
N HIS A 268 -3.41 21.02 -23.58
CA HIS A 268 -3.67 20.90 -25.01
C HIS A 268 -2.79 19.83 -25.65
N SER A 269 -3.38 19.07 -26.58
CA SER A 269 -2.78 17.87 -27.17
C SER A 269 -1.41 18.09 -27.81
N THR A 270 -1.19 19.29 -28.36
CA THR A 270 0.00 19.62 -29.15
C THR A 270 1.24 19.89 -28.32
N ALA A 271 1.13 20.49 -27.13
CA ALA A 271 2.32 20.78 -26.31
C ALA A 271 2.67 19.70 -25.30
N ARG A 272 1.76 18.75 -25.03
CA ARG A 272 1.95 17.68 -24.02
C ARG A 272 2.18 18.19 -22.59
N GLU A 273 2.23 19.51 -22.38
CA GLU A 273 2.24 20.18 -21.09
C GLU A 273 0.90 19.99 -20.37
N TYR A 274 0.92 20.08 -19.03
CA TYR A 274 -0.28 19.96 -18.20
C TYR A 274 -1.03 18.62 -18.38
N ASP A 275 -0.32 17.53 -18.71
CA ASP A 275 -0.91 16.22 -18.95
C ASP A 275 -1.30 15.52 -17.63
N ILE A 276 -2.32 16.07 -16.97
CA ILE A 276 -2.87 15.61 -15.71
C ILE A 276 -4.39 15.78 -15.67
N ALA A 277 -5.06 14.77 -15.13
CA ALA A 277 -6.48 14.79 -14.82
C ALA A 277 -6.77 14.10 -13.49
N VAL A 278 -7.85 14.50 -12.82
CA VAL A 278 -8.39 13.78 -11.66
C VAL A 278 -9.74 13.15 -12.01
N VAL A 279 -9.97 11.95 -11.51
CA VAL A 279 -11.19 11.16 -11.77
C VAL A 279 -11.93 10.94 -10.47
N GLN A 280 -13.20 11.32 -10.42
CA GLN A 280 -14.08 11.05 -9.30
C GLN A 280 -14.94 9.82 -9.59
N VAL A 281 -14.93 8.82 -8.72
CA VAL A 281 -15.83 7.66 -8.82
C VAL A 281 -17.20 7.96 -8.20
N SER A 282 -18.26 7.31 -8.70
CA SER A 282 -19.64 7.51 -8.23
C SER A 282 -19.87 6.98 -6.82
N TYR A 283 -19.19 5.90 -6.45
CA TYR A 283 -19.27 5.29 -5.13
C TYR A 283 -17.88 5.12 -4.54
N ARG A 284 -17.79 5.27 -3.22
CA ARG A 284 -16.52 5.12 -2.48
C ARG A 284 -15.89 3.76 -2.76
N VAL A 285 -14.57 3.77 -2.90
CA VAL A 285 -13.72 2.59 -2.93
C VAL A 285 -13.54 2.12 -1.49
N THR A 286 -13.85 0.85 -1.23
CA THR A 286 -13.58 0.23 0.07
C THR A 286 -12.12 -0.20 0.08
N PHE A 287 -11.34 0.30 1.04
CA PHE A 287 -9.94 -0.11 1.16
C PHE A 287 -9.84 -1.53 1.72
N SER A 288 -8.80 -2.22 1.26
CA SER A 288 -8.43 -3.56 1.68
C SER A 288 -6.91 -3.71 1.59
N ASP A 289 -6.38 -4.91 1.78
CA ASP A 289 -4.97 -5.17 1.55
C ASP A 289 -4.56 -5.06 0.07
N ASP A 290 -5.50 -5.33 -0.83
CA ASP A 290 -5.33 -5.27 -2.28
C ASP A 290 -5.67 -3.91 -2.89
N ILE A 291 -6.37 -3.02 -2.16
CA ILE A 291 -6.85 -1.73 -2.66
C ILE A 291 -6.61 -0.64 -1.61
N ARG A 292 -5.67 0.26 -1.86
CA ARG A 292 -5.27 1.34 -0.94
C ARG A 292 -4.83 2.57 -1.72
N ARG A 293 -4.98 3.75 -1.12
CA ARG A 293 -4.50 4.99 -1.74
C ARG A 293 -2.99 5.12 -1.62
N ILE A 294 -2.35 5.75 -2.61
CA ILE A 294 -0.95 6.17 -2.53
C ILE A 294 -0.82 7.53 -1.80
N CYS A 295 0.37 7.85 -1.28
CA CYS A 295 0.64 9.18 -0.76
C CYS A 295 0.95 10.16 -1.90
N LEU A 296 0.50 11.40 -1.74
CA LEU A 296 0.93 12.51 -2.57
C LEU A 296 2.09 13.23 -1.85
N PRO A 297 3.19 13.53 -2.55
CA PRO A 297 4.28 14.33 -1.97
C PRO A 297 3.86 15.78 -1.78
N GLU A 298 4.54 16.50 -0.90
CA GLU A 298 4.43 17.95 -0.79
C GLU A 298 4.94 18.65 -2.06
N ALA A 299 4.45 19.85 -2.35
CA ALA A 299 4.85 20.59 -3.56
C ALA A 299 6.35 20.92 -3.58
N SER A 300 6.96 21.09 -2.40
CA SER A 300 8.39 21.36 -2.23
C SER A 300 9.27 20.09 -2.24
N ALA A 301 8.68 18.89 -2.29
CA ALA A 301 9.46 17.67 -2.31
C ALA A 301 10.25 17.54 -3.62
N SER A 302 11.50 17.07 -3.51
CA SER A 302 12.39 16.83 -4.64
C SER A 302 12.91 15.40 -4.65
N PHE A 303 13.03 14.80 -5.82
CA PHE A 303 13.56 13.45 -6.02
C PHE A 303 14.83 13.52 -6.86
N GLN A 304 15.91 12.94 -6.35
CA GLN A 304 17.24 13.10 -6.96
C GLN A 304 17.37 12.23 -8.21
N PRO A 305 18.10 12.67 -9.25
CA PRO A 305 18.49 11.81 -10.36
C PRO A 305 19.15 10.51 -9.87
N ASN A 306 19.05 9.45 -10.66
CA ASN A 306 19.53 8.10 -10.35
C ASN A 306 18.80 7.40 -9.17
N SER A 307 17.80 8.05 -8.56
CA SER A 307 16.92 7.40 -7.59
C SER A 307 16.13 6.27 -8.25
N THR A 308 15.98 5.16 -7.53
CA THR A 308 15.19 4.01 -7.99
C THR A 308 13.71 4.27 -7.82
N VAL A 309 12.96 4.01 -8.88
CA VAL A 309 11.51 4.26 -8.97
C VAL A 309 10.85 3.09 -9.70
N TYR A 310 9.55 2.95 -9.53
CA TYR A 310 8.79 1.82 -10.05
C TYR A 310 7.63 2.31 -10.90
N ILE A 311 7.47 1.70 -12.07
CA ILE A 311 6.30 1.88 -12.93
C ILE A 311 5.46 0.62 -12.92
N THR A 312 4.16 0.79 -13.00
CA THR A 312 3.21 -0.31 -13.12
C THR A 312 2.11 0.01 -14.11
N GLY A 313 1.63 -1.02 -14.78
CA GLY A 313 0.53 -0.86 -15.72
C GLY A 313 0.15 -2.12 -16.48
N PHE A 314 -0.85 -1.94 -17.33
CA PHE A 314 -1.45 -2.99 -18.16
C PHE A 314 -1.18 -2.75 -19.64
N GLY A 315 -0.23 -1.88 -19.97
CA GLY A 315 0.12 -1.53 -21.34
C GLY A 315 0.76 -2.67 -22.11
N ALA A 316 1.03 -2.39 -23.38
CA ALA A 316 1.64 -3.32 -24.31
C ALA A 316 3.08 -3.67 -23.92
N LEU A 317 3.50 -4.90 -24.24
CA LEU A 317 4.88 -5.36 -23.98
C LEU A 317 5.90 -4.86 -24.99
N TYR A 318 5.43 -4.35 -26.13
CA TYR A 318 6.23 -3.84 -27.22
C TYR A 318 5.39 -2.83 -28.02
N TYR A 319 6.07 -2.00 -28.79
CA TYR A 319 5.41 -0.98 -29.62
C TYR A 319 4.46 -1.61 -30.64
N GLY A 320 3.22 -1.13 -30.68
CA GLY A 320 2.16 -1.67 -31.54
C GLY A 320 1.47 -2.94 -30.99
N GLY A 321 1.86 -3.43 -29.81
CA GLY A 321 1.20 -4.53 -29.13
C GLY A 321 -0.12 -4.15 -28.44
N GLU A 322 -0.79 -5.17 -27.90
CA GLU A 322 -2.04 -5.05 -27.15
C GLU A 322 -1.81 -4.96 -25.63
N SER A 323 -2.76 -4.34 -24.92
CA SER A 323 -2.75 -4.28 -23.46
C SER A 323 -2.82 -5.66 -22.82
N GLN A 324 -2.19 -5.83 -21.67
CA GLN A 324 -2.11 -7.07 -20.92
C GLN A 324 -3.21 -7.14 -19.85
N ASN A 325 -3.84 -8.30 -19.67
CA ASN A 325 -4.85 -8.46 -18.63
C ASN A 325 -4.24 -8.44 -17.21
N GLU A 326 -3.01 -8.91 -17.06
CA GLU A 326 -2.31 -8.99 -15.77
C GLU A 326 -1.39 -7.78 -15.57
N LEU A 327 -1.46 -7.21 -14.37
CA LEU A 327 -0.65 -6.05 -13.99
C LEU A 327 0.83 -6.40 -14.06
N ARG A 328 1.63 -5.48 -14.60
CA ARG A 328 3.08 -5.62 -14.65
C ARG A 328 3.78 -4.51 -13.90
N GLU A 329 5.01 -4.81 -13.47
CA GLU A 329 5.89 -3.88 -12.78
C GLU A 329 7.27 -3.82 -13.43
N ALA A 330 7.88 -2.64 -13.44
CA ALA A 330 9.27 -2.46 -13.82
C ALA A 330 9.97 -1.46 -12.91
N ARG A 331 11.25 -1.74 -12.64
CA ARG A 331 12.14 -0.88 -11.88
C ARG A 331 12.96 -0.03 -12.84
N VAL A 332 12.87 1.29 -12.71
CA VAL A 332 13.63 2.26 -13.53
C VAL A 332 14.32 3.29 -12.65
N LYS A 333 15.04 4.23 -13.27
CA LYS A 333 15.75 5.30 -12.57
C LYS A 333 15.29 6.65 -13.07
N ILE A 334 15.30 7.64 -12.17
CA ILE A 334 15.14 9.04 -12.55
C ILE A 334 16.35 9.48 -13.37
N ILE A 335 16.10 10.15 -14.50
CA ILE A 335 17.12 10.70 -15.39
C ILE A 335 17.16 12.22 -15.16
N SER A 336 18.34 12.80 -15.08
CA SER A 336 18.49 14.24 -14.85
C SER A 336 17.97 15.03 -16.04
N ASP A 337 17.48 16.24 -15.77
CA ASP A 337 17.08 17.19 -16.79
C ASP A 337 18.19 17.46 -17.82
N ASP A 338 19.45 17.58 -17.37
CA ASP A 338 20.60 17.80 -18.25
C ASP A 338 20.80 16.69 -19.27
N VAL A 339 20.48 15.44 -18.90
CA VAL A 339 20.54 14.30 -19.82
C VAL A 339 19.29 14.26 -20.69
N CYS A 340 18.11 14.45 -20.10
CA CYS A 340 16.87 14.33 -20.84
C CYS A 340 16.68 15.43 -21.90
N LYS A 341 17.23 16.62 -21.64
CA LYS A 341 17.22 17.77 -22.56
C LYS A 341 18.36 17.76 -23.57
N GLN A 342 19.16 16.70 -23.63
CA GLN A 342 20.16 16.57 -24.70
C GLN A 342 19.45 16.45 -26.06
N PRO A 343 19.98 17.05 -27.15
CA PRO A 343 19.34 17.05 -28.46
C PRO A 343 19.01 15.66 -29.01
N GLN A 344 19.85 14.66 -28.72
CA GLN A 344 19.65 13.27 -29.13
C GLN A 344 18.57 12.54 -28.31
N VAL A 345 18.21 13.06 -27.13
CA VAL A 345 17.19 12.49 -26.24
C VAL A 345 15.84 13.12 -26.55
N TYR A 346 15.54 14.30 -25.99
CA TYR A 346 14.32 15.04 -26.30
C TYR A 346 14.54 16.54 -26.52
N GLY A 347 15.75 17.05 -26.33
CA GLY A 347 16.07 18.46 -26.57
C GLY A 347 15.11 19.41 -25.84
N ASN A 348 14.50 20.31 -26.61
CA ASN A 348 13.58 21.34 -26.10
C ASN A 348 12.16 20.82 -25.84
N ASP A 349 11.86 19.55 -26.08
CA ASP A 349 10.51 19.00 -25.90
C ASP A 349 10.18 18.73 -24.43
N ILE A 350 11.20 18.65 -23.56
CA ILE A 350 11.00 18.54 -22.11
C ILE A 350 10.69 19.92 -21.52
N LYS A 351 9.44 20.11 -21.11
CA LYS A 351 8.92 21.35 -20.52
C LYS A 351 8.89 21.30 -19.00
N SER A 352 8.57 22.44 -18.39
CA SER A 352 8.34 22.52 -16.94
C SER A 352 7.19 21.61 -16.51
N GLY A 353 7.33 20.99 -15.34
CA GLY A 353 6.36 20.01 -14.86
C GLY A 353 6.44 18.66 -15.56
N MET A 354 7.49 18.40 -16.34
CA MET A 354 7.85 17.08 -16.87
C MET A 354 9.19 16.63 -16.32
N PHE A 355 9.40 15.33 -16.23
CA PHE A 355 10.72 14.75 -15.98
C PHE A 355 10.82 13.35 -16.59
N CYS A 356 12.04 12.83 -16.67
CA CYS A 356 12.31 11.57 -17.34
C CYS A 356 12.70 10.47 -16.36
N ALA A 357 12.26 9.26 -16.64
CA ALA A 357 12.69 8.06 -15.93
C ALA A 357 12.71 6.86 -16.87
N GLY A 358 13.70 6.00 -16.74
CA GLY A 358 13.86 4.88 -17.67
C GLY A 358 15.25 4.25 -17.63
N CYS A 359 15.59 3.58 -18.73
CA CYS A 359 16.90 3.01 -19.03
C CYS A 359 17.40 3.62 -20.34
N MET A 360 18.59 4.24 -20.35
CA MET A 360 19.10 4.93 -21.54
C MET A 360 19.48 3.95 -22.65
N GLU A 361 19.87 2.73 -22.30
CA GLU A 361 20.17 1.66 -23.24
C GLU A 361 18.94 1.17 -24.03
N GLY A 362 17.74 1.66 -23.72
CA GLY A 362 16.47 1.08 -24.16
C GLY A 362 16.11 -0.14 -23.31
N ILE A 363 15.12 -0.92 -23.71
CA ILE A 363 14.62 -2.17 -23.06
C ILE A 363 13.48 -1.97 -22.04
N TYR A 364 13.58 -1.00 -21.12
CA TYR A 364 12.56 -0.81 -20.06
C TYR A 364 11.89 0.56 -20.15
N ASP A 365 10.60 0.55 -20.45
CA ASP A 365 9.80 1.75 -20.58
C ASP A 365 8.32 1.47 -20.35
N ALA A 366 7.56 2.52 -20.06
CA ALA A 366 6.11 2.46 -20.18
C ALA A 366 5.73 2.43 -21.67
N CYS A 367 4.66 1.73 -22.02
CA CYS A 367 4.18 1.67 -23.40
C CYS A 367 2.70 2.03 -23.51
N ARG A 368 2.13 1.86 -24.71
CA ARG A 368 0.73 2.14 -24.98
C ARG A 368 -0.18 1.39 -24.00
N GLY A 369 -1.04 2.13 -23.30
CA GLY A 369 -1.92 1.61 -22.24
C GLY A 369 -1.42 1.87 -20.82
N ASP A 370 -0.12 2.11 -20.63
CA ASP A 370 0.42 2.48 -19.31
C ASP A 370 0.18 3.96 -18.97
N SER A 371 -0.12 4.79 -19.97
CA SER A 371 -0.53 6.19 -19.84
C SER A 371 -1.45 6.44 -18.66
N GLY A 372 -1.17 7.47 -17.87
CA GLY A 372 -1.92 7.79 -16.66
C GLY A 372 -1.63 6.90 -15.45
N GLY A 373 -0.87 5.82 -15.65
CA GLY A 373 -0.37 4.95 -14.59
C GLY A 373 0.67 5.61 -13.70
N PRO A 374 0.94 5.01 -12.53
CA PRO A 374 1.81 5.60 -11.52
C PRO A 374 3.30 5.36 -11.80
N LEU A 375 4.11 6.40 -11.57
CA LEU A 375 5.54 6.29 -11.28
C LEU A 375 5.76 6.60 -9.81
N VAL A 376 6.24 5.63 -9.05
CA VAL A 376 6.27 5.68 -7.59
C VAL A 376 7.66 5.50 -7.04
N THR A 377 7.88 6.12 -5.89
CA THR A 377 9.08 5.89 -5.08
C THR A 377 8.69 5.60 -3.65
N ARG A 378 9.64 5.04 -2.92
CA ARG A 378 9.45 4.62 -1.54
C ARG A 378 10.38 5.41 -0.65
N ASP A 379 9.86 5.99 0.43
CA ASP A 379 10.69 6.54 1.48
C ASP A 379 11.32 5.43 2.34
N LEU A 380 12.14 5.80 3.30
CA LEU A 380 12.78 4.82 4.18
C LEU A 380 11.78 4.18 5.16
N LYS A 381 10.57 4.75 5.31
CA LYS A 381 9.47 4.26 6.16
C LYS A 381 8.58 3.21 5.45
N ASP A 382 9.02 2.69 4.31
CA ASP A 382 8.21 1.86 3.39
C ASP A 382 6.88 2.54 2.99
N THR A 383 6.86 3.88 2.95
CA THR A 383 5.74 4.67 2.45
C THR A 383 5.98 5.03 1.00
N TRP A 384 5.01 4.72 0.16
CA TRP A 384 5.06 4.95 -1.27
C TRP A 384 4.38 6.25 -1.66
N TYR A 385 5.07 7.01 -2.50
CA TYR A 385 4.61 8.30 -3.01
C TYR A 385 4.49 8.24 -4.52
N LEU A 386 3.43 8.87 -5.03
CA LEU A 386 3.26 9.11 -6.45
C LEU A 386 4.08 10.32 -6.85
N ILE A 387 5.13 10.12 -7.64
CA ILE A 387 6.04 11.20 -8.03
C ILE A 387 5.86 11.60 -9.50
N GLY A 388 5.38 10.68 -10.33
CA GLY A 388 5.12 10.90 -11.73
C GLY A 388 3.87 10.19 -12.22
N ILE A 389 3.32 10.67 -13.32
CA ILE A 389 2.23 10.03 -14.06
C ILE A 389 2.75 9.75 -15.46
N VAL A 390 2.62 8.50 -15.94
CA VAL A 390 3.04 8.12 -17.29
C VAL A 390 2.35 9.03 -18.30
N SER A 391 3.12 9.74 -19.13
CA SER A 391 2.57 10.75 -20.06
C SER A 391 2.89 10.42 -21.50
N TRP A 392 4.17 10.39 -21.90
CA TRP A 392 4.57 10.12 -23.28
C TRP A 392 6.01 9.60 -23.39
N GLY A 393 6.39 9.18 -24.60
CA GLY A 393 7.74 8.77 -24.98
C GLY A 393 7.83 8.57 -26.49
N ASP A 394 9.03 8.54 -27.06
CA ASP A 394 9.23 8.14 -28.46
C ASP A 394 9.19 6.62 -28.58
N ASN A 395 8.03 6.10 -28.98
CA ASN A 395 7.71 4.67 -28.96
C ASN A 395 7.84 4.12 -27.52
N CYS A 396 8.27 2.88 -27.35
CA CYS A 396 8.59 2.34 -26.03
C CYS A 396 9.83 1.45 -26.09
N GLY A 397 10.71 1.60 -25.09
CA GLY A 397 11.93 0.79 -24.94
C GLY A 397 13.05 1.13 -25.93
N GLN A 398 13.04 2.32 -26.52
CA GLN A 398 14.06 2.77 -27.46
C GLN A 398 15.30 3.32 -26.75
N LYS A 399 16.46 3.11 -27.37
CA LYS A 399 17.73 3.67 -26.90
C LYS A 399 17.66 5.20 -26.92
N ASP A 400 18.17 5.83 -25.87
CA ASP A 400 18.21 7.28 -25.66
C ASP A 400 16.82 7.95 -25.63
N LYS A 401 15.74 7.17 -25.51
CA LYS A 401 14.35 7.65 -25.48
C LYS A 401 13.63 7.10 -24.24
N PRO A 402 13.96 7.59 -23.04
CA PRO A 402 13.29 7.15 -21.81
C PRO A 402 11.84 7.67 -21.75
N GLY A 403 11.01 7.08 -20.91
CA GLY A 403 9.67 7.61 -20.65
C GLY A 403 9.69 9.01 -20.04
N VAL A 404 8.71 9.82 -20.42
CA VAL A 404 8.45 11.16 -19.90
C VAL A 404 7.18 11.13 -19.04
N TYR A 405 7.29 11.73 -17.86
CA TYR A 405 6.28 11.69 -16.83
C TYR A 405 5.87 13.10 -16.42
N THR A 406 4.58 13.28 -16.15
CA THR A 406 4.06 14.50 -15.51
C THR A 406 4.54 14.55 -14.06
N GLN A 407 5.20 15.63 -13.66
CA GLN A 407 5.78 15.81 -12.32
C GLN A 407 4.71 16.14 -11.28
N VAL A 408 4.40 15.20 -10.38
CA VAL A 408 3.28 15.35 -9.44
C VAL A 408 3.48 16.48 -8.43
N THR A 409 4.71 16.72 -7.99
CA THR A 409 5.03 17.83 -7.06
C THR A 409 4.75 19.19 -7.68
N TYR A 410 5.01 19.35 -8.99
CA TYR A 410 4.70 20.56 -9.75
C TYR A 410 3.17 20.84 -9.78
N TYR A 411 2.36 19.79 -9.90
CA TYR A 411 0.89 19.89 -9.94
C TYR A 411 0.20 19.65 -8.59
N ARG A 412 0.95 19.59 -7.48
CA ARG A 412 0.41 19.23 -6.17
C ARG A 412 -0.71 20.16 -5.70
N ASN A 413 -0.52 21.47 -5.90
CA ASN A 413 -1.51 22.49 -5.55
C ASN A 413 -2.75 22.42 -6.45
N TRP A 414 -2.58 22.09 -7.72
CA TRP A 414 -3.69 21.88 -8.64
C TRP A 414 -4.54 20.67 -8.19
N ILE A 415 -3.91 19.54 -7.85
CA ILE A 415 -4.61 18.36 -7.30
C ILE A 415 -5.41 18.75 -6.04
N ALA A 416 -4.80 19.50 -5.12
CA ALA A 416 -5.47 19.98 -3.92
C ALA A 416 -6.71 20.84 -4.26
N SER A 417 -6.57 21.79 -5.18
CA SER A 417 -7.66 22.69 -5.58
C SER A 417 -8.88 21.97 -6.17
N LYS A 418 -8.67 20.80 -6.82
CA LYS A 418 -9.75 20.04 -7.45
C LYS A 418 -10.37 18.98 -6.54
N THR A 419 -9.60 18.47 -5.60
CA THR A 419 -9.97 17.28 -4.83
C THR A 419 -10.11 17.52 -3.32
N GLY A 420 -9.51 18.59 -2.80
CA GLY A 420 -9.40 18.88 -1.37
C GLY A 420 -8.36 18.04 -0.62
N LEU A 421 -7.46 17.35 -1.34
CA LEU A 421 -6.42 16.47 -0.78
C LEU A 421 -5.04 17.12 -0.68
#